data_AF-A0A2N8PFQ6-F1
#
_entry.id   AF-A0A2N8PFQ6-F1
#
_cell.length_a   1.000
_cell.length_b   1.000
_cell.length_c   1.000
_cell.angle_alpha   90.00
_cell.angle_beta   90.00
_cell.angle_gamma   90.00
#
_symmetry.space_group_name_H-M   'P 1'
#
loop_
_entity.id
_entity.type
_entity.pdbx_description
1 polymer ?
#
loop_
_entity_poly.entity_id
_entity_poly.type
_entity_poly.pdbx_seq_one_letter_code
_entity_poly.pdbx_strand_id
1 'polypeptide(L)'
;MTVAGFIADQRASHQVPHAVSCRALEVSQSWFYKWLGRPPTARAERHADLTLAIQEIFDRSGGTYGSPRVHIELRERGWRSRRTPPRR
;
A
#
# COMPACT_ATOMS: atom_id res chain seq x y z
N MET A 1 -4.34 -1.59 -4.22
CA MET A 1 -5.01 -2.67 -3.47
C MET A 1 -4.29 -3.98 -3.76
N THR A 2 -3.92 -4.76 -2.74
CA THR A 2 -3.32 -6.10 -2.93
C THR A 2 -4.42 -7.15 -3.05
N VAL A 3 -4.15 -8.29 -3.70
CA VAL A 3 -5.11 -9.41 -3.81
C VAL A 3 -5.60 -9.86 -2.43
N ALA A 4 -4.70 -9.96 -1.46
CA ALA A 4 -5.07 -10.33 -0.09
C ALA A 4 -5.85 -9.22 0.64
N GLY A 5 -5.55 -7.95 0.36
CA GLY A 5 -6.36 -6.83 0.87
C GLY A 5 -7.79 -6.86 0.34
N PHE A 6 -7.98 -7.19 -0.94
CA PHE A 6 -9.31 -7.39 -1.52
C PHE A 6 -10.04 -8.57 -0.87
N ILE A 7 -9.38 -9.70 -0.65
CA ILE A 7 -10.01 -10.86 0.02
C ILE A 7 -10.46 -10.50 1.45
N ALA A 8 -9.66 -9.74 2.19
CA ALA A 8 -10.01 -9.26 3.52
C ALA A 8 -11.18 -8.25 3.49
N ASP A 9 -11.18 -7.33 2.51
CA ASP A 9 -12.25 -6.35 2.30
C ASP A 9 -13.58 -7.02 1.93
N GLN A 10 -13.58 -8.04 1.08
CA GLN A 10 -14.79 -8.82 0.75
C GLN A 10 -15.45 -9.42 2.00
N ARG A 11 -14.65 -9.84 2.99
CA ARG A 11 -15.18 -10.31 4.27
C ARG A 11 -15.73 -9.16 5.12
N ALA A 12 -15.05 -8.02 5.16
CA ALA A 12 -15.44 -6.87 5.98
C ALA A 12 -16.68 -6.14 5.43
N SER A 13 -16.71 -5.88 4.13
CA SER A 13 -17.71 -5.07 3.44
C SER A 13 -18.92 -5.89 2.97
N HIS A 14 -18.71 -7.17 2.61
CA HIS A 14 -19.74 -8.02 1.99
C HIS A 14 -20.00 -9.34 2.74
N GLN A 15 -19.35 -9.57 3.89
CA GLN A 15 -19.46 -10.81 4.69
C GLN A 15 -19.08 -12.09 3.93
N VAL A 16 -18.46 -11.97 2.76
CA VAL A 16 -18.06 -13.09 1.91
C VAL A 16 -16.95 -13.89 2.62
N PRO A 17 -17.08 -15.22 2.78
CA PRO A 17 -16.03 -16.03 3.37
C PRO A 17 -14.74 -15.99 2.53
N HIS A 18 -13.57 -15.95 3.17
CA HIS A 18 -12.27 -15.94 2.47
C HIS A 18 -12.13 -17.09 1.46
N ALA A 19 -12.68 -18.27 1.76
CA ALA A 19 -12.66 -19.42 0.86
C ALA A 19 -13.35 -19.15 -0.49
N VAL A 20 -14.46 -18.40 -0.47
CA VAL A 20 -15.22 -18.03 -1.67
C VAL A 20 -14.43 -17.02 -2.50
N SER A 21 -13.88 -15.97 -1.87
CA SER A 21 -13.04 -14.99 -2.56
C SER A 21 -11.74 -15.59 -3.10
N CYS A 22 -11.11 -16.52 -2.36
CA CYS A 22 -9.93 -17.23 -2.82
C CYS A 22 -10.24 -18.08 -4.06
N ARG A 23 -11.38 -18.79 -4.05
CA ARG A 23 -11.83 -19.60 -5.19
C ARG A 23 -12.16 -18.73 -6.41
N ALA A 24 -12.83 -17.60 -6.20
CA ALA A 24 -13.18 -16.66 -7.27
C ALA A 24 -11.95 -16.01 -7.92
N LEU A 25 -10.86 -15.85 -7.17
CA LEU A 25 -9.59 -15.27 -7.64
C LEU A 25 -8.55 -16.34 -8.01
N GLU A 26 -8.93 -17.62 -8.00
CA GLU A 26 -8.02 -18.75 -8.31
C GLU A 26 -6.73 -18.78 -7.46
N VAL A 27 -6.80 -18.27 -6.22
CA VAL A 27 -5.68 -18.32 -5.27
C VAL A 27 -5.91 -19.37 -4.19
N SER A 28 -4.82 -19.95 -3.68
CA SER A 28 -4.93 -20.91 -2.58
C SER A 28 -5.24 -20.21 -1.25
N GLN A 29 -6.12 -20.82 -0.44
CA GLN A 29 -6.42 -20.32 0.90
C GLN A 29 -5.18 -20.34 1.81
N SER A 30 -4.29 -21.33 1.62
CA SER A 30 -3.03 -21.43 2.36
C SER A 30 -2.09 -20.27 2.07
N TRP A 31 -2.05 -19.78 0.82
CA TRP A 31 -1.31 -18.56 0.48
C TRP A 31 -1.90 -17.33 1.17
N PHE A 32 -3.23 -17.19 1.19
CA PHE A 32 -3.90 -16.06 1.83
C PHE A 32 -3.60 -16.00 3.34
N TYR A 33 -3.74 -17.11 4.07
CA TYR A 33 -3.42 -17.14 5.50
C TYR A 33 -1.92 -16.95 5.77
N LYS A 34 -1.04 -17.46 4.90
CA LYS A 34 0.41 -17.19 4.98
C LYS A 34 0.72 -15.71 4.75
N TRP A 35 -0.01 -15.05 3.85
CA TRP A 35 0.11 -13.62 3.62
C TRP A 35 -0.40 -12.80 4.81
N LEU A 36 -1.53 -13.21 5.41
CA LEU A 36 -2.13 -12.54 6.56
C LEU A 36 -1.23 -12.53 7.80
N GLY A 37 -0.50 -13.63 8.03
CA GLY A 37 0.46 -13.74 9.14
C GLY A 37 1.85 -13.20 8.83
N ARG A 38 2.11 -12.64 7.64
CA ARG A 38 3.44 -12.20 7.26
C ARG A 38 3.74 -10.85 7.91
N PRO A 39 4.78 -10.75 8.78
CA PRO A 39 5.18 -9.45 9.29
C PRO A 39 5.61 -8.55 8.13
N PRO A 40 5.30 -7.25 8.19
CA PRO A 40 5.74 -6.32 7.17
C PRO A 40 7.27 -6.36 7.09
N THR A 41 7.77 -6.48 5.87
CA THR A 41 9.23 -6.38 5.66
C THR A 41 9.67 -4.95 5.93
N ALA A 42 10.94 -4.73 6.30
CA ALA A 42 11.50 -3.38 6.47
C ALA A 42 11.30 -2.46 5.24
N ARG A 43 11.11 -3.04 4.04
CA ARG A 43 10.73 -2.28 2.83
C ARG A 43 9.26 -1.88 2.83
N ALA A 44 8.37 -2.77 3.28
CA ALA A 44 6.94 -2.50 3.37
C ALA A 44 6.65 -1.45 4.45
N GLU A 45 7.33 -1.51 5.60
CA GLU A 45 7.26 -0.49 6.64
C GLU A 45 7.68 0.88 6.10
N ARG A 46 8.87 0.98 5.50
CA ARG A 46 9.32 2.24 4.87
C ARG A 46 8.36 2.77 3.80
N HIS A 47 7.66 1.88 3.08
CA HIS A 47 6.67 2.29 2.10
C HIS A 47 5.42 2.83 2.81
N ALA A 48 4.93 2.15 3.85
CA ALA A 48 3.80 2.62 4.65
C ALA A 48 4.10 4.00 5.27
N ASP A 49 5.28 4.17 5.86
CA ASP A 49 5.70 5.45 6.44
C ASP A 49 5.77 6.55 5.37
N LEU A 50 6.29 6.23 4.17
CA LEU A 50 6.33 7.16 3.04
C LEU A 50 4.91 7.52 2.57
N THR A 51 3.99 6.56 2.51
CA THR A 51 2.59 6.80 2.16
C THR A 51 1.92 7.72 3.18
N LEU A 52 2.17 7.52 4.48
CA LEU A 52 1.67 8.40 5.53
C LEU A 52 2.23 9.82 5.39
N ALA A 53 3.53 9.96 5.12
CA ALA A 53 4.14 11.28 4.90
C ALA A 53 3.57 11.98 3.66
N ILE A 54 3.33 11.25 2.56
CA ILE A 54 2.66 11.77 1.37
C ILE A 54 1.26 12.28 1.72
N GLN A 55 0.48 11.48 2.43
CA GLN A 55 -0.89 11.80 2.81
C GLN A 55 -0.93 13.05 3.70
N GLU A 56 -0.05 13.12 4.70
CA GLU A 56 0.05 14.27 5.60
C GLU A 56 0.38 15.57 4.86
N ILE A 57 1.33 15.54 3.92
CA ILE A 57 1.69 16.71 3.10
C ILE A 57 0.50 17.12 2.23
N PHE A 58 -0.16 16.14 1.61
CA PHE A 58 -1.30 16.38 0.75
C PHE A 58 -2.47 17.00 1.53
N ASP A 59 -2.80 16.44 2.69
CA ASP A 59 -3.89 16.92 3.55
C ASP A 59 -3.57 18.32 4.13
N ARG A 60 -2.33 18.55 4.57
CA ARG A 60 -1.87 19.88 5.04
C ARG A 60 -1.95 20.94 3.95
N SER A 61 -1.75 20.54 2.69
CA SER A 61 -1.87 21.43 1.53
C SER A 61 -3.32 21.68 1.08
N GLY A 62 -4.31 21.08 1.77
CA GLY A 62 -5.72 21.12 1.36
C GLY A 62 -5.96 20.42 0.02
N GLY A 63 -5.15 19.40 -0.31
CA GLY A 63 -5.23 18.66 -1.57
C GLY A 63 -4.83 19.46 -2.82
N THR A 64 -4.27 20.67 -2.66
CA THR A 64 -3.86 21.52 -3.78
C THR A 64 -2.49 21.11 -4.33
N TYR A 65 -1.66 20.45 -3.51
CA TYR A 65 -0.32 20.07 -3.94
C TYR A 65 -0.37 18.80 -4.79
N GLY A 66 -0.04 18.95 -6.07
CA GLY A 66 0.23 17.82 -6.94
C GLY A 66 1.54 17.10 -6.59
N SER A 67 1.73 15.94 -7.22
CA SER A 67 2.91 15.07 -7.07
C SER A 67 4.27 15.80 -7.05
N PRO A 68 4.54 16.84 -7.89
CA PRO A 68 5.82 17.55 -7.85
C PRO A 68 6.08 18.30 -6.53
N ARG A 69 5.07 18.97 -5.97
CA ARG A 69 5.21 19.74 -4.72
C ARG A 69 5.32 18.84 -3.51
N VAL A 70 4.50 17.78 -3.47
CA VAL A 70 4.61 16.74 -2.44
C VAL A 70 6.00 16.10 -2.45
N HIS A 71 6.57 15.84 -3.63
CA HIS A 71 7.92 15.29 -3.74
C HIS A 71 9.02 16.23 -3.24
N ILE A 72 8.90 17.55 -3.45
CA ILE A 72 9.85 18.54 -2.92
C ILE A 72 9.82 18.52 -1.38
N GLU A 73 8.64 18.65 -0.80
CA GLU A 73 8.43 18.62 0.66
C GLU A 73 8.90 17.31 1.28
N LEU A 74 8.65 16.15 0.64
CA LEU A 74 9.18 14.87 1.08
C LEU A 74 10.71 14.87 1.13
N ARG A 75 11.36 15.44 0.12
CA ARG A 75 12.83 15.53 0.10
C ARG A 75 13.37 16.46 1.18
N GLU A 76 12.68 17.57 1.45
CA GLU A 76 13.01 18.49 2.55
C GLU A 76 12.88 17.80 3.92
N ARG A 77 11.86 16.94 4.09
CA ARG A 77 11.69 16.07 5.26
C ARG A 77 12.69 14.91 5.34
N GLY A 78 13.67 14.84 4.43
CA GLY A 78 14.72 13.83 4.45
C GLY A 78 14.35 12.49 3.80
N TRP A 79 13.17 12.38 3.17
CA TRP A 79 12.80 11.17 2.44
C TRP A 79 13.63 11.04 1.17
N ARG A 80 14.44 9.97 1.10
CA ARG A 80 15.17 9.59 -0.11
C ARG A 80 14.34 8.59 -0.92
N SER A 81 13.84 9.04 -2.06
CA SER A 81 13.35 8.09 -3.07
C SER A 81 14.53 7.28 -3.58
N ARG A 82 14.38 5.94 -3.65
CA ARG A 82 15.27 5.14 -4.48
C ARG A 82 14.94 5.50 -5.92
N ARG A 83 15.71 6.40 -6.50
CA ARG A 83 15.60 6.74 -7.91
C ARG A 83 15.90 5.47 -8.72
N THR A 84 14.86 4.83 -9.26
CA THR A 84 15.06 3.88 -10.35
C THR A 84 15.59 4.71 -11.53
N PRO A 85 16.79 4.42 -12.05
CA PRO A 85 17.29 5.15 -13.21
C PRO A 85 16.31 4.91 -14.37
N PRO A 86 16.05 5.92 -15.22
CA PRO A 86 15.25 5.69 -16.40
C PRO A 86 15.92 4.57 -17.21
N ARG A 87 15.17 3.49 -17.48
CA ARG A 87 15.59 2.53 -18.49
C ARG A 87 15.57 3.28 -19.81
N ARG A 88 16.77 3.58 -20.33
CA ARG A 88 16.96 4.01 -21.72
C ARG A 88 16.47 2.92 -22.65
#